data_AF-A0A9W4NPW0-F1
#
_entry.id   AF-A0A9W4NPW0-F1
#
_cell.length_a   1.000
_cell.length_b   1.000
_cell.length_c   1.000
_cell.angle_alpha   90.00
_cell.angle_beta   90.00
_cell.angle_gamma   90.00
#
_symmetry.space_group_name_H-M   'P 1'
#
loop_
_entity.id
_entity.type
_entity.pdbx_description
1 polymer ?
#
loop_
_entity_poly.entity_id
_entity_poly.type
_entity_poly.pdbx_seq_one_letter_code
_entity_poly.pdbx_strand_id
1 'polypeptide(L)'
;MPNHPYYPLDANVVGYQPNQTPVLELLISAGGACTVLLGVTFALASYVRPKLQLADRIAILWFVLSGSLHCFFEGYFMIHHDHMASAQDLFGQLWKEYALSDSRYMVSDTLVLCMETMTVLLWGPLCFVVAYLTATRHSLRHPIQVIVCMSHLYGDTLYYATSLFDEYVHGRPYSRPEPYYFWLYYFLMNFIWIVVPACMCSAAPTVVTVALIRSRLFVPKHHDHFSGVQAAGTEEDQLVYHLRHRWGDSGALGHKCFEWVYLYGRKIGGQKGDRNKFRDDRHQSTRIST
;
A
#
# COMPACT_ATOMS: atom_id res chain seq x y z
N MET A 1 -20.53 23.73 -18.19
CA MET A 1 -20.39 22.78 -17.06
C MET A 1 -19.31 21.79 -17.46
N PRO A 2 -18.45 21.33 -16.54
CA PRO A 2 -17.52 20.23 -16.84
C PRO A 2 -18.29 19.00 -17.33
N ASN A 3 -17.75 18.27 -18.30
CA ASN A 3 -18.40 17.08 -18.86
C ASN A 3 -18.31 15.86 -17.91
N HIS A 4 -17.42 15.93 -16.90
CA HIS A 4 -17.20 14.91 -15.87
C HIS A 4 -16.65 15.55 -14.58
N PRO A 5 -16.68 14.84 -13.44
CA PRO A 5 -16.19 15.35 -12.15
C PRO A 5 -14.68 15.10 -11.88
N TYR A 6 -14.00 14.38 -12.76
CA TYR A 6 -12.57 14.01 -12.62
C TYR A 6 -11.61 15.16 -12.91
N TYR A 7 -10.45 15.15 -12.24
CA TYR A 7 -9.41 16.19 -12.32
C TYR A 7 -8.16 15.70 -13.07
N PRO A 8 -7.56 16.53 -13.93
CA PRO A 8 -7.97 17.89 -14.25
C PRO A 8 -9.25 17.92 -15.11
N LEU A 9 -10.03 18.99 -15.00
CA LEU A 9 -11.39 19.08 -15.61
C LEU A 9 -11.39 19.15 -17.15
N ASP A 10 -10.23 19.37 -17.76
CA ASP A 10 -9.98 19.36 -19.20
C ASP A 10 -9.49 17.99 -19.71
N ALA A 11 -9.40 16.98 -18.84
CA ALA A 11 -9.06 15.62 -19.22
C ALA A 11 -10.06 15.05 -20.26
N ASN A 12 -9.57 14.19 -21.15
CA ASN A 12 -10.43 13.55 -22.15
C ASN A 12 -11.04 12.25 -21.60
N VAL A 13 -12.14 12.38 -20.84
CA VAL A 13 -12.90 11.22 -20.32
C VAL A 13 -14.06 10.91 -21.26
N VAL A 14 -13.80 10.05 -22.25
CA VAL A 14 -14.76 9.70 -23.30
C VAL A 14 -15.90 8.85 -22.74
N GLY A 15 -17.15 9.21 -23.10
CA GLY A 15 -18.31 8.39 -22.77
C GLY A 15 -18.73 8.39 -21.29
N TYR A 16 -18.31 9.41 -20.53
CA TYR A 16 -18.66 9.51 -19.11
C TYR A 16 -20.17 9.40 -18.85
N GLN A 17 -20.52 8.50 -17.93
CA GLN A 17 -21.85 8.39 -17.36
C GLN A 17 -21.76 8.34 -15.83
N PRO A 18 -22.54 9.14 -15.09
CA PRO A 18 -22.56 9.07 -13.63
C PRO A 18 -23.00 7.69 -13.15
N ASN A 19 -22.62 7.35 -11.91
CA ASN A 19 -23.09 6.13 -11.26
C ASN A 19 -24.62 6.16 -11.11
N GLN A 20 -25.27 5.08 -11.50
CA GLN A 20 -26.70 4.88 -11.32
C GLN A 20 -27.03 4.37 -9.92
N THR A 21 -26.12 3.60 -9.32
CA THR A 21 -26.26 3.03 -7.98
C THR A 21 -25.72 4.00 -6.93
N PRO A 22 -26.45 4.24 -5.83
CA PRO A 22 -25.97 5.05 -4.73
C PRO A 22 -24.64 4.52 -4.16
N VAL A 23 -23.71 5.43 -3.84
CA VAL A 23 -22.38 5.06 -3.30
C VAL A 23 -22.49 4.17 -2.06
N LEU A 24 -23.44 4.43 -1.17
CA LEU A 24 -23.65 3.60 0.03
C LEU A 24 -23.96 2.13 -0.32
N GLU A 25 -24.77 1.89 -1.35
CA GLU A 25 -25.12 0.54 -1.80
C GLU A 25 -23.91 -0.17 -2.44
N LEU A 26 -23.10 0.57 -3.20
CA LEU A 26 -21.83 0.05 -3.74
C LEU A 26 -20.88 -0.37 -2.60
N LEU A 27 -20.72 0.47 -1.58
CA LEU A 27 -19.87 0.19 -0.42
C LEU A 27 -20.38 -0.97 0.42
N ILE A 28 -21.69 -1.09 0.63
CA ILE A 28 -22.30 -2.24 1.33
C ILE A 28 -22.05 -3.52 0.54
N SER A 29 -22.22 -3.49 -0.79
CA SER A 29 -22.01 -4.65 -1.65
C SER A 29 -20.55 -5.11 -1.63
N ALA A 30 -19.61 -4.18 -1.81
CA ALA A 30 -18.18 -4.46 -1.75
C ALA A 30 -17.73 -4.94 -0.37
N GLY A 31 -18.15 -4.23 0.69
CA GLY A 31 -17.84 -4.58 2.08
C GLY A 31 -18.43 -5.92 2.51
N GLY A 32 -19.63 -6.23 2.05
CA GLY A 32 -20.29 -7.53 2.24
C GLY A 32 -19.52 -8.65 1.55
N ALA A 33 -19.13 -8.47 0.29
CA ALA A 33 -18.30 -9.45 -0.43
C ALA A 33 -16.96 -9.70 0.28
N CYS A 34 -16.26 -8.66 0.72
CA CYS A 34 -15.03 -8.77 1.49
C CYS A 34 -15.25 -9.51 2.83
N THR A 35 -16.35 -9.23 3.52
CA THR A 35 -16.67 -9.89 4.80
C THR A 35 -16.97 -11.37 4.62
N VAL A 36 -17.71 -11.74 3.56
CA VAL A 36 -17.97 -13.15 3.23
C VAL A 36 -16.66 -13.85 2.86
N LEU A 37 -15.84 -13.25 2.00
CA LEU A 37 -14.54 -13.80 1.61
C LEU A 37 -13.65 -14.07 2.82
N LEU A 38 -13.50 -13.08 3.69
CA LEU A 38 -12.67 -13.18 4.90
C LEU A 38 -13.25 -14.18 5.91
N GLY A 39 -14.57 -14.17 6.11
CA GLY A 39 -15.25 -15.09 7.02
C GLY A 39 -15.10 -16.55 6.59
N VAL A 40 -15.33 -16.84 5.30
CA VAL A 40 -15.12 -18.17 4.72
C VAL A 40 -13.66 -18.59 4.82
N THR A 41 -12.73 -17.70 4.47
CA THR A 41 -11.28 -17.98 4.56
C THR A 41 -10.86 -18.29 5.99
N PHE A 42 -11.34 -17.52 6.97
CA PHE A 42 -11.03 -17.73 8.38
C PHE A 42 -11.60 -19.07 8.88
N ALA A 43 -12.84 -19.37 8.53
CA ALA A 43 -13.49 -20.63 8.90
C ALA A 43 -12.76 -21.83 8.31
N LEU A 44 -12.43 -21.79 7.01
CA LEU A 44 -11.67 -22.83 6.33
C LEU A 44 -10.27 -23.00 6.91
N ALA A 45 -9.53 -21.92 7.14
CA ALA A 45 -8.20 -21.97 7.75
C ALA A 45 -8.26 -22.56 9.17
N SER A 46 -9.28 -22.22 9.94
CA SER A 46 -9.47 -22.72 11.30
C SER A 46 -9.88 -24.20 11.32
N TYR A 47 -10.73 -24.61 10.39
CA TYR A 47 -11.19 -25.99 10.26
C TYR A 47 -10.09 -26.92 9.74
N VAL A 48 -9.41 -26.55 8.65
CA VAL A 48 -8.36 -27.37 8.02
C VAL A 48 -7.07 -27.35 8.84
N ARG A 49 -6.74 -26.23 9.48
CA ARG A 49 -5.50 -26.04 10.26
C ARG A 49 -5.81 -25.51 11.68
N PRO A 50 -6.37 -26.35 12.58
CA PRO A 50 -6.75 -25.92 13.93
C PRO A 50 -5.54 -25.52 14.80
N LYS A 51 -4.35 -26.06 14.51
CA LYS A 51 -3.09 -25.75 15.22
C LYS A 51 -2.36 -24.50 14.68
N LEU A 52 -2.91 -23.80 13.70
CA LEU A 52 -2.31 -22.58 13.16
C LEU A 52 -2.38 -21.46 14.20
N GLN A 53 -1.32 -20.65 14.31
CA GLN A 53 -1.32 -19.50 15.21
C GLN A 53 -2.25 -18.41 14.68
N LEU A 54 -2.78 -17.56 15.56
CA LEU A 54 -3.65 -16.45 15.17
C LEU A 54 -2.94 -15.50 14.19
N ALA A 55 -1.66 -15.21 14.41
CA ALA A 55 -0.86 -14.37 13.51
C ALA A 55 -0.79 -14.95 12.08
N ASP A 56 -0.61 -16.26 11.95
CA ASP A 56 -0.61 -16.94 10.64
C ASP A 56 -2.00 -16.90 9.99
N ARG A 57 -3.08 -16.99 10.79
CA ARG A 57 -4.45 -16.86 10.27
C ARG A 57 -4.72 -15.46 9.73
N ILE A 58 -4.33 -14.43 10.48
CA ILE A 58 -4.44 -13.04 10.06
C ILE A 58 -3.60 -12.80 8.79
N ALA A 59 -2.40 -13.39 8.71
CA ALA A 59 -1.59 -13.30 7.50
C ALA A 59 -2.26 -13.94 6.28
N ILE A 60 -2.87 -15.13 6.45
CA ILE A 60 -3.65 -15.78 5.38
C ILE A 60 -4.81 -14.87 4.94
N LEU A 61 -5.55 -14.30 5.88
CA LEU A 61 -6.66 -13.38 5.57
C LEU A 61 -6.20 -12.17 4.76
N TRP A 62 -5.11 -11.54 5.19
CA TRP A 62 -4.51 -10.41 4.48
C TRP A 62 -4.15 -10.78 3.04
N PHE A 63 -3.38 -11.85 2.84
CA PHE A 63 -2.95 -12.23 1.49
C PHE A 63 -4.10 -12.73 0.60
N VAL A 64 -5.13 -13.37 1.17
CA VAL A 64 -6.33 -13.74 0.39
C VAL A 64 -7.12 -12.50 -0.02
N LEU A 65 -7.28 -11.51 0.87
CA LEU A 65 -7.93 -10.24 0.54
C LEU A 65 -7.14 -9.48 -0.52
N SER A 66 -5.84 -9.27 -0.33
CA SER A 66 -4.96 -8.59 -1.30
C SER A 66 -4.99 -9.31 -2.64
N GLY A 67 -4.79 -10.63 -2.66
CA GLY A 67 -4.82 -11.42 -3.89
C GLY A 67 -6.16 -11.31 -4.63
N SER A 68 -7.27 -11.25 -3.90
CA SER A 68 -8.60 -11.10 -4.49
C SER A 68 -8.81 -9.69 -5.05
N LEU A 69 -8.39 -8.65 -4.33
CA LEU A 69 -8.47 -7.27 -4.83
C LEU A 69 -7.61 -7.08 -6.09
N HIS A 70 -6.38 -7.59 -6.09
CA HIS A 70 -5.51 -7.56 -7.26
C HIS A 70 -6.13 -8.33 -8.44
N CYS A 71 -6.50 -9.60 -8.26
CA CYS A 71 -6.97 -10.40 -9.39
C CYS A 71 -8.35 -9.98 -9.93
N PHE A 72 -9.27 -9.51 -9.07
CA PHE A 72 -10.64 -9.20 -9.47
C PHE A 72 -10.89 -7.71 -9.66
N PHE A 73 -10.53 -6.88 -8.68
CA PHE A 73 -10.83 -5.44 -8.73
C PHE A 73 -9.87 -4.72 -9.69
N GLU A 74 -8.56 -4.88 -9.52
CA GLU A 74 -7.55 -4.34 -10.44
C GLU A 74 -7.57 -5.09 -11.78
N GLY A 75 -7.90 -6.39 -11.77
CA GLY A 75 -8.11 -7.16 -12.99
C GLY A 75 -9.26 -6.62 -13.84
N TYR A 76 -10.33 -6.15 -13.20
CA TYR A 76 -11.41 -5.46 -13.91
C TYR A 76 -10.90 -4.18 -14.57
N PHE A 77 -10.12 -3.37 -13.85
CA PHE A 77 -9.50 -2.16 -14.41
C PHE A 77 -8.62 -2.50 -15.61
N MET A 78 -7.70 -3.47 -15.48
CA MET A 78 -6.81 -3.89 -16.56
C MET A 78 -7.56 -4.28 -17.85
N ILE A 79 -8.76 -4.85 -17.75
CA ILE A 79 -9.56 -5.28 -18.91
C ILE A 79 -10.44 -4.15 -19.47
N HIS A 80 -10.98 -3.28 -18.62
CA HIS A 80 -12.02 -2.31 -19.00
C HIS A 80 -11.55 -0.84 -18.94
N HIS A 81 -10.25 -0.59 -18.77
CA HIS A 81 -9.69 0.75 -18.57
C HIS A 81 -10.08 1.78 -19.64
N ASP A 82 -10.33 1.34 -20.87
CA ASP A 82 -10.66 2.16 -22.03
C ASP A 82 -12.12 2.63 -22.08
N HIS A 83 -13.04 1.94 -21.39
CA HIS A 83 -14.47 2.27 -21.37
C HIS A 83 -15.06 2.39 -19.96
N MET A 84 -14.20 2.45 -18.93
CA MET A 84 -14.59 2.48 -17.53
C MET A 84 -15.50 3.66 -17.15
N ALA A 85 -15.33 4.81 -17.82
CA ALA A 85 -16.17 6.00 -17.60
C ALA A 85 -17.66 5.77 -17.92
N SER A 86 -17.98 4.77 -18.76
CA SER A 86 -19.34 4.41 -19.15
C SER A 86 -19.92 3.23 -18.36
N ALA A 87 -19.08 2.51 -17.61
CA ALA A 87 -19.44 1.25 -16.96
C ALA A 87 -20.51 1.44 -15.86
N GLN A 88 -21.45 0.49 -15.78
CA GLN A 88 -22.57 0.54 -14.82
C GLN A 88 -22.71 -0.74 -13.99
N ASP A 89 -21.84 -1.73 -14.17
CA ASP A 89 -21.74 -2.85 -13.22
C ASP A 89 -21.08 -2.40 -11.90
N LEU A 90 -21.11 -3.28 -10.91
CA LEU A 90 -20.58 -3.01 -9.57
C LEU A 90 -19.13 -2.53 -9.59
N PHE A 91 -18.24 -3.21 -10.34
CA PHE A 91 -16.82 -2.86 -10.35
C PHE A 91 -16.57 -1.56 -11.11
N GLY A 92 -17.22 -1.37 -12.26
CA GLY A 92 -17.12 -0.12 -13.01
C GLY A 92 -17.57 1.10 -12.20
N GLN A 93 -18.67 0.98 -11.46
CA GLN A 93 -19.16 2.05 -10.60
C GLN A 93 -18.26 2.29 -9.37
N LEU A 94 -17.70 1.24 -8.77
CA LEU A 94 -16.71 1.37 -7.69
C LEU A 94 -15.43 2.06 -8.16
N TRP A 95 -14.92 1.70 -9.35
CA TRP A 95 -13.76 2.36 -9.94
C TRP A 95 -14.03 3.82 -10.27
N LYS A 96 -15.22 4.14 -10.79
CA LYS A 96 -15.64 5.53 -11.01
C LYS A 96 -15.69 6.34 -9.73
N GLU A 97 -16.14 5.75 -8.61
CA GLU A 97 -16.13 6.41 -7.30
C GLU A 97 -14.70 6.58 -6.79
N TYR A 98 -13.88 5.53 -6.84
CA TYR A 98 -12.49 5.58 -6.40
C TYR A 98 -11.67 6.59 -7.21
N ALA A 99 -11.92 6.71 -8.51
CA ALA A 99 -11.21 7.65 -9.38
C ALA A 99 -11.52 9.13 -9.10
N LEU A 100 -12.49 9.44 -8.24
CA LEU A 100 -12.67 10.80 -7.72
C LEU A 100 -11.49 11.21 -6.81
N SER A 101 -10.80 10.22 -6.23
CA SER A 101 -9.57 10.41 -5.47
C SER A 101 -8.30 10.39 -6.33
N ASP A 102 -8.33 9.66 -7.44
CA ASP A 102 -7.26 9.66 -8.44
C ASP A 102 -7.83 9.44 -9.84
N SER A 103 -7.90 10.52 -10.61
CA SER A 103 -8.53 10.51 -11.93
C SER A 103 -7.69 9.82 -13.00
N ARG A 104 -6.43 9.44 -12.70
CA ARG A 104 -5.56 8.69 -13.63
C ARG A 104 -6.20 7.38 -14.09
N TYR A 105 -7.05 6.78 -13.26
CA TYR A 105 -7.83 5.59 -13.60
C TYR A 105 -8.90 5.84 -14.68
N MET A 106 -9.35 7.09 -14.88
CA MET A 106 -10.36 7.44 -15.91
C MET A 106 -9.75 7.79 -17.26
N VAL A 107 -8.44 8.02 -17.30
CA VAL A 107 -7.70 8.39 -18.52
C VAL A 107 -6.67 7.33 -18.93
N SER A 108 -6.68 6.17 -18.26
CA SER A 108 -5.72 5.09 -18.51
C SER A 108 -4.26 5.57 -18.47
N ASP A 109 -3.90 6.30 -17.40
CA ASP A 109 -2.52 6.75 -17.22
C ASP A 109 -1.55 5.56 -17.37
N THR A 110 -0.50 5.76 -18.16
CA THR A 110 0.39 4.66 -18.56
C THR A 110 1.08 4.02 -17.38
N LEU A 111 1.52 4.81 -16.38
CA LEU A 111 2.20 4.27 -15.22
C LEU A 111 1.23 3.47 -14.36
N VAL A 112 0.07 4.05 -14.05
CA VAL A 112 -0.96 3.38 -13.25
C VAL A 112 -1.40 2.09 -13.95
N LEU A 113 -1.74 2.12 -15.25
CA LEU A 113 -2.15 0.93 -16.00
C LEU A 113 -1.08 -0.16 -16.00
N CYS A 114 0.19 0.18 -16.24
CA CYS A 114 1.28 -0.80 -16.21
C CYS A 114 1.51 -1.39 -14.81
N MET A 115 1.43 -0.56 -13.77
CA MET A 115 1.58 -0.98 -12.38
C MET A 115 0.46 -1.93 -11.98
N GLU A 116 -0.79 -1.58 -12.27
CA GLU A 116 -1.97 -2.42 -12.00
C GLU A 116 -1.96 -3.71 -12.84
N THR A 117 -1.43 -3.66 -14.07
CA THR A 117 -1.25 -4.89 -14.86
C THR A 117 -0.26 -5.85 -14.18
N MET A 118 0.82 -5.32 -13.60
CA MET A 118 1.79 -6.12 -12.85
C MET A 118 1.19 -6.68 -11.55
N THR A 119 0.37 -5.90 -10.83
CA THR A 119 -0.31 -6.39 -9.62
C THR A 119 -1.26 -7.53 -9.95
N VAL A 120 -2.01 -7.44 -11.05
CA VAL A 120 -2.93 -8.49 -11.51
C VAL A 120 -2.16 -9.76 -11.91
N LEU A 121 -1.13 -9.64 -12.75
CA LEU A 121 -0.48 -10.81 -13.36
C LEU A 121 0.54 -11.49 -12.45
N LEU A 122 1.16 -10.75 -11.54
CA LEU A 122 2.25 -11.25 -10.70
C LEU A 122 1.87 -11.25 -9.22
N TRP A 123 1.50 -10.09 -8.67
CA TRP A 123 1.38 -9.91 -7.22
C TRP A 123 0.12 -10.57 -6.66
N GLY A 124 -1.01 -10.52 -7.36
CA GLY A 124 -2.26 -11.19 -7.01
C GLY A 124 -2.11 -12.71 -6.88
N PRO A 125 -1.64 -13.42 -7.92
CA PRO A 125 -1.34 -14.84 -7.85
C PRO A 125 -0.34 -15.18 -6.75
N LEU A 126 0.73 -14.39 -6.59
CA LEU A 126 1.71 -14.62 -5.54
C LEU A 126 1.15 -14.41 -4.13
N CYS A 127 0.19 -13.52 -3.93
CA CYS A 127 -0.51 -13.39 -2.64
C CYS A 127 -1.20 -14.71 -2.25
N PHE A 128 -1.94 -15.34 -3.18
CA PHE A 128 -2.55 -16.65 -2.92
C PHE A 128 -1.51 -17.74 -2.65
N VAL A 129 -0.37 -17.72 -3.34
CA VAL A 129 0.76 -18.62 -3.05
C VAL A 129 1.28 -18.40 -1.63
N VAL A 130 1.49 -17.16 -1.19
CA VAL A 130 1.93 -16.87 0.18
C VAL A 130 0.92 -17.35 1.22
N ALA A 131 -0.38 -17.17 0.98
CA ALA A 131 -1.44 -17.68 1.84
C ALA A 131 -1.36 -19.22 1.96
N TYR A 132 -1.19 -19.92 0.84
CA TYR A 132 -1.01 -21.37 0.81
C TYR A 132 0.26 -21.83 1.54
N LEU A 133 1.40 -21.19 1.29
CA LEU A 133 2.67 -21.50 1.96
C LEU A 133 2.59 -21.24 3.47
N THR A 134 1.84 -20.24 3.88
CA THR A 134 1.56 -19.94 5.29
C THR A 134 0.71 -21.05 5.92
N ALA A 135 -0.37 -21.47 5.25
CA ALA A 135 -1.23 -22.56 5.72
C ALA A 135 -0.48 -23.90 5.84
N THR A 136 0.45 -24.16 4.91
CA THR A 136 1.25 -25.40 4.87
C THR A 136 2.53 -25.34 5.71
N ARG A 137 2.89 -24.18 6.27
CA ARG A 137 4.18 -23.94 6.97
C ARG A 137 5.39 -24.28 6.12
N HIS A 138 5.32 -23.98 4.83
CA HIS A 138 6.39 -24.26 3.89
C HIS A 138 7.59 -23.31 4.11
N SER A 139 8.82 -23.81 3.91
CA SER A 139 10.06 -23.03 4.10
C SER A 139 10.14 -21.80 3.18
N LEU A 140 9.55 -21.89 1.99
CA LEU A 140 9.48 -20.78 1.02
C LEU A 140 8.49 -19.67 1.42
N ARG A 141 7.72 -19.80 2.51
CA ARG A 141 6.78 -18.77 2.97
C ARG A 141 7.47 -17.40 3.06
N HIS A 142 8.54 -17.31 3.87
CA HIS A 142 9.19 -16.03 4.16
C HIS A 142 9.85 -15.37 2.95
N PRO A 143 10.63 -16.05 2.08
CA PRO A 143 11.19 -15.39 0.91
C PRO A 143 10.12 -14.88 -0.06
N ILE A 144 9.08 -15.66 -0.35
CA ILE A 144 8.01 -15.20 -1.26
C ILE A 144 7.19 -14.08 -0.61
N GLN A 145 6.91 -14.17 0.70
CA GLN A 145 6.22 -13.12 1.45
C GLN A 145 6.99 -11.79 1.38
N VAL A 146 8.32 -11.81 1.56
CA VAL A 146 9.15 -10.60 1.45
C VAL A 146 9.09 -10.02 0.04
N ILE A 147 9.15 -10.84 -1.01
CA ILE A 147 9.04 -10.37 -2.39
C ILE A 147 7.72 -9.63 -2.60
N VAL A 148 6.59 -10.25 -2.24
CA VAL A 148 5.25 -9.64 -2.41
C VAL A 148 5.12 -8.35 -1.59
N CYS A 149 5.53 -8.37 -0.32
CA CYS A 149 5.44 -7.19 0.54
C CYS A 149 6.33 -6.03 0.04
N MET A 150 7.52 -6.32 -0.49
CA MET A 150 8.37 -5.30 -1.09
C MET A 150 7.77 -4.74 -2.38
N SER A 151 7.10 -5.57 -3.19
CA SER A 151 6.39 -5.12 -4.38
C SER A 151 5.26 -4.16 -4.04
N HIS A 152 4.47 -4.42 -2.98
CA HIS A 152 3.42 -3.50 -2.53
C HIS A 152 4.01 -2.16 -2.07
N LEU A 153 5.05 -2.20 -1.24
CA LEU A 153 5.74 -0.98 -0.78
C LEU A 153 6.28 -0.15 -1.94
N TYR A 154 6.90 -0.81 -2.93
CA TYR A 154 7.43 -0.16 -4.11
C TYR A 154 6.33 0.44 -5.00
N GLY A 155 5.27 -0.33 -5.27
CA GLY A 155 4.12 0.10 -6.06
C GLY A 155 3.44 1.33 -5.46
N ASP A 156 3.04 1.26 -4.18
CA ASP A 156 2.39 2.40 -3.50
C ASP A 156 3.30 3.63 -3.42
N THR A 157 4.60 3.43 -3.21
CA THR A 157 5.56 4.54 -3.20
C THR A 157 5.61 5.23 -4.56
N LEU A 158 5.66 4.46 -5.66
CA LEU A 158 5.59 5.03 -7.02
C LEU A 158 4.24 5.70 -7.29
N TYR A 159 3.14 5.10 -6.86
CA TYR A 159 1.80 5.63 -7.02
C TYR A 159 1.67 7.02 -6.39
N TYR A 160 2.13 7.17 -5.14
CA TYR A 160 2.16 8.46 -4.44
C TYR A 160 3.14 9.44 -5.07
N ALA A 161 4.36 8.99 -5.34
CA ALA A 161 5.42 9.86 -5.84
C ALA A 161 5.04 10.50 -7.17
N THR A 162 4.42 9.74 -8.08
CA THR A 162 4.08 10.21 -9.43
C THR A 162 2.92 11.19 -9.43
N SER A 163 1.85 10.91 -8.68
CA SER A 163 0.72 11.84 -8.52
C SER A 163 1.15 13.14 -7.86
N LEU A 164 1.88 13.06 -6.74
CA LEU A 164 2.31 14.25 -6.00
C LEU A 164 3.39 15.05 -6.76
N PHE A 165 4.24 14.38 -7.54
CA PHE A 165 5.20 15.04 -8.41
C PHE A 165 4.50 15.85 -9.51
N ASP A 166 3.50 15.26 -10.19
CA ASP A 166 2.73 15.95 -11.22
C ASP A 166 1.94 17.14 -10.67
N GLU A 167 1.37 17.01 -9.46
CA GLU A 167 0.70 18.13 -8.82
C GLU A 167 1.69 19.25 -8.48
N TYR A 168 2.86 18.91 -7.92
CA TYR A 168 3.85 19.89 -7.48
C TYR A 168 4.59 20.58 -8.63
N VAL A 169 5.00 19.81 -9.66
CA VAL A 169 5.86 20.30 -10.75
C VAL A 169 5.02 20.79 -11.93
N HIS A 170 3.98 20.06 -12.29
CA HIS A 170 3.14 20.37 -13.45
C HIS A 170 1.84 21.08 -13.10
N GLY A 171 1.53 21.26 -11.81
CA GLY A 171 0.28 21.89 -11.37
C GLY A 171 -0.96 21.07 -11.77
N ARG A 172 -0.81 19.76 -11.93
CA ARG A 172 -1.87 18.84 -12.37
C ARG A 172 -2.37 17.99 -11.21
N PRO A 173 -3.41 18.43 -10.50
CA PRO A 173 -4.05 17.59 -9.48
C PRO A 173 -4.88 16.50 -10.15
N TYR A 174 -4.82 15.28 -9.62
CA TYR A 174 -5.65 14.15 -10.05
C TYR A 174 -6.78 13.84 -9.06
N SER A 175 -6.66 14.29 -7.81
CA SER A 175 -7.72 14.20 -6.82
C SER A 175 -8.67 15.38 -6.94
N ARG A 176 -9.95 15.12 -6.67
CA ARG A 176 -10.90 16.19 -6.38
C ARG A 176 -10.49 17.02 -5.16
N PRO A 177 -10.89 18.32 -5.12
CA PRO A 177 -10.45 19.26 -4.08
C PRO A 177 -11.11 19.00 -2.71
N GLU A 178 -12.20 18.24 -2.64
CA GLU A 178 -12.83 17.91 -1.36
C GLU A 178 -11.88 17.06 -0.50
N PRO A 179 -11.61 17.45 0.77
CA PRO A 179 -10.56 16.82 1.57
C PRO A 179 -10.69 15.32 1.78
N TYR A 180 -11.91 14.78 1.79
CA TYR A 180 -12.13 13.35 2.02
C TYR A 180 -11.71 12.48 0.84
N TYR A 181 -11.78 12.96 -0.41
CA TYR A 181 -11.27 12.20 -1.56
C TYR A 181 -9.75 12.04 -1.44
N PHE A 182 -9.04 13.10 -1.08
CA PHE A 182 -7.59 13.02 -0.89
C PHE A 182 -7.22 12.19 0.35
N TRP A 183 -7.78 12.51 1.52
CA TRP A 183 -7.31 11.91 2.78
C TRP A 183 -7.83 10.50 3.04
N LEU A 184 -9.09 10.24 2.73
CA LEU A 184 -9.70 8.94 2.99
C LEU A 184 -9.43 7.98 1.84
N TYR A 185 -9.82 8.34 0.62
CA TYR A 185 -9.72 7.44 -0.53
C TYR A 185 -8.29 7.33 -1.05
N TYR A 186 -7.63 8.46 -1.35
CA TYR A 186 -6.30 8.43 -1.95
C TYR A 186 -5.21 8.08 -0.93
N PHE A 187 -5.20 8.70 0.26
CA PHE A 187 -4.16 8.43 1.25
C PHE A 187 -4.47 7.21 2.13
N LEU A 188 -5.56 7.22 2.91
CA LEU A 188 -5.75 6.17 3.92
C LEU A 188 -5.91 4.78 3.30
N MET A 189 -6.72 4.62 2.24
CA MET A 189 -6.94 3.30 1.65
C MET A 189 -5.65 2.70 1.11
N ASN A 190 -4.84 3.46 0.36
CA ASN A 190 -3.56 2.96 -0.16
C ASN A 190 -2.50 2.81 0.95
N PHE A 191 -2.51 3.66 1.97
CA PHE A 191 -1.55 3.59 3.08
C PHE A 191 -1.60 2.25 3.85
N ILE A 192 -2.74 1.56 3.84
CA ILE A 192 -2.87 0.22 4.44
C ILE A 192 -1.95 -0.80 3.74
N TRP A 193 -1.77 -0.70 2.42
CA TRP A 193 -0.84 -1.52 1.62
C TRP A 193 0.63 -1.12 1.80
N ILE A 194 0.91 -0.03 2.51
CA ILE A 194 2.25 0.27 3.01
C ILE A 194 2.46 -0.36 4.40
N VAL A 195 1.59 -0.03 5.35
CA VAL A 195 1.81 -0.37 6.76
C VAL A 195 1.79 -1.88 7.00
N VAL A 196 0.79 -2.59 6.48
CA VAL A 196 0.66 -4.03 6.74
C VAL A 196 1.81 -4.81 6.11
N PRO A 197 2.17 -4.59 4.83
CA PRO A 197 3.36 -5.21 4.24
C PRO A 197 4.66 -4.82 4.93
N ALA A 198 4.84 -3.59 5.41
CA ALA A 198 6.04 -3.22 6.18
C ALA A 198 6.16 -3.99 7.50
N CYS A 199 5.05 -4.14 8.24
CA CYS A 199 5.01 -4.95 9.46
C CYS A 199 5.32 -6.43 9.17
N MET A 200 4.77 -6.97 8.08
CA MET A 200 5.04 -8.36 7.66
C MET A 200 6.46 -8.57 7.14
N CYS A 201 7.02 -7.59 6.44
CA CYS A 201 8.40 -7.57 5.97
C CYS A 201 9.37 -7.56 7.16
N SER A 202 9.22 -6.65 8.12
CA SER A 202 10.13 -6.54 9.27
C SER A 202 10.16 -7.80 10.15
N ALA A 203 9.07 -8.57 10.20
CA ALA A 203 9.04 -9.85 10.91
C ALA A 203 9.83 -10.97 10.19
N ALA A 204 10.04 -10.89 8.87
CA ALA A 204 10.57 -12.00 8.06
C ALA A 204 12.12 -12.18 8.09
N PRO A 205 12.97 -11.13 8.01
CA PRO A 205 14.43 -11.24 8.09
C PRO A 205 14.91 -11.86 9.39
N THR A 206 14.23 -11.61 10.51
CA THR A 206 14.58 -12.21 11.81
C THR A 206 14.44 -13.74 11.74
N VAL A 207 13.40 -14.25 11.10
CA VAL A 207 13.16 -15.70 10.99
C VAL A 207 14.10 -16.35 9.96
N VAL A 208 14.33 -15.70 8.82
CA VAL A 208 15.24 -16.21 7.77
C VAL A 208 16.70 -16.21 8.25
N THR A 209 17.13 -15.15 8.94
CA THR A 209 18.49 -15.05 9.50
C THR A 209 18.71 -16.10 10.59
N VAL A 210 17.75 -16.29 11.50
CA VAL A 210 17.82 -17.37 12.51
C VAL A 210 17.85 -18.76 11.86
N ALA A 211 17.05 -18.99 10.82
CA ALA A 211 17.05 -20.25 10.08
C ALA A 211 18.37 -20.51 9.35
N LEU A 212 18.95 -19.48 8.70
CA LEU A 212 20.24 -19.58 8.02
C LEU A 212 21.40 -19.79 9.01
N ILE A 213 21.41 -19.09 10.14
CA ILE A 213 22.40 -19.29 11.22
C ILE A 213 22.32 -20.73 11.76
N ARG A 214 21.11 -21.22 12.05
CA ARG A 214 20.90 -22.62 12.47
C ARG A 214 21.38 -23.62 11.41
N SER A 215 21.14 -23.36 10.13
CA SER A 215 21.59 -24.25 9.04
C SER A 215 23.12 -24.28 8.89
N ARG A 216 23.82 -23.18 9.17
CA ARG A 216 25.30 -23.13 9.17
C ARG A 216 25.92 -23.81 10.40
N LEU A 217 25.21 -23.84 11.52
CA LEU A 217 25.64 -24.55 12.73
C LEU A 217 25.41 -26.07 12.67
N PHE A 218 24.54 -26.55 11.78
CA PHE A 218 24.25 -27.97 11.57
C PHE A 218 25.03 -28.63 10.42
N VAL A 219 25.99 -27.93 9.80
CA VAL A 219 26.99 -28.61 8.96
C VAL A 219 27.81 -29.51 9.89
N PRO A 220 27.79 -30.84 9.75
CA PRO A 220 28.63 -31.69 10.56
C PRO A 220 30.08 -31.30 10.27
N LYS A 221 30.76 -30.69 11.25
CA LYS A 221 32.21 -30.63 11.21
C LYS A 221 32.67 -32.08 11.20
N HIS A 222 33.31 -32.49 10.11
CA HIS A 222 34.06 -33.73 10.08
C HIS A 222 34.94 -33.76 11.34
N HIS A 223 34.85 -34.86 12.09
CA HIS A 223 35.45 -35.04 13.40
C HIS A 223 36.91 -34.58 13.43
N ASP A 224 37.20 -33.55 14.22
CA ASP A 224 38.48 -33.38 14.88
C ASP A 224 38.21 -33.08 16.36
N HIS A 225 38.71 -33.98 17.22
CA HIS A 225 38.71 -33.83 18.67
C HIS A 225 39.28 -32.47 19.08
N PHE A 226 38.57 -31.70 19.90
CA PHE A 226 39.10 -31.14 21.16
C PHE A 226 38.00 -30.41 21.95
N SER A 227 38.12 -30.55 23.26
CA SER A 227 37.21 -30.20 24.36
C SER A 227 36.88 -28.70 24.46
N GLY A 228 35.64 -28.36 24.85
CA GLY A 228 35.26 -27.00 25.25
C GLY A 228 33.76 -26.76 25.28
N VAL A 229 33.11 -27.14 26.38
CA VAL A 229 31.69 -26.89 26.68
C VAL A 229 31.54 -25.50 27.31
N GLN A 230 30.40 -24.82 27.03
CA GLN A 230 29.87 -23.56 27.59
C GLN A 230 30.39 -22.22 27.01
N ALA A 231 29.81 -21.79 25.88
CA ALA A 231 29.71 -20.35 25.52
C ALA A 231 28.62 -19.98 24.48
N ALA A 232 27.76 -20.90 24.03
CA ALA A 232 26.91 -20.64 22.85
C ALA A 232 25.59 -19.89 23.13
N GLY A 233 25.11 -19.85 24.39
CA GLY A 233 23.77 -19.32 24.70
C GLY A 233 23.69 -17.80 24.87
N THR A 234 24.80 -17.11 25.17
CA THR A 234 24.79 -15.69 25.55
C THR A 234 25.02 -14.72 24.38
N GLU A 235 25.74 -15.14 23.34
CA GLU A 235 25.94 -14.33 22.13
C GLU A 235 24.71 -14.34 21.20
N GLU A 236 23.97 -15.45 21.12
CA GLU A 236 22.74 -15.56 20.32
C GLU A 236 21.69 -14.54 20.78
N ASP A 237 21.44 -14.45 22.09
CA ASP A 237 20.46 -13.53 22.67
C ASP A 237 20.87 -12.06 22.51
N GLN A 238 22.16 -11.74 22.63
CA GLN A 238 22.66 -10.38 22.43
C GLN A 238 22.62 -9.94 20.98
N LEU A 239 22.93 -10.82 20.02
CA LEU A 239 22.91 -10.48 18.60
C LEU A 239 21.47 -10.30 18.08
N VAL A 240 20.54 -11.18 18.49
CA VAL A 240 19.11 -11.04 18.17
C VAL A 240 18.54 -9.76 18.81
N TYR A 241 18.93 -9.43 20.04
CA TYR A 241 18.56 -8.18 20.70
C TYR A 241 19.11 -6.95 19.96
N HIS A 242 20.39 -6.95 19.58
CA HIS A 242 21.02 -5.85 18.85
C HIS A 242 20.47 -5.65 17.43
N LEU A 243 20.12 -6.72 16.73
CA LEU A 243 19.53 -6.65 15.39
C LEU A 243 18.07 -6.18 15.44
N ARG A 244 17.30 -6.61 16.44
CA ARG A 244 15.94 -6.13 16.70
C ARG A 244 15.91 -4.63 17.01
N HIS A 245 16.90 -4.12 17.75
CA HIS A 245 17.02 -2.70 18.05
C HIS A 245 17.56 -1.87 16.87
N ARG A 246 18.57 -2.34 16.12
CA ARG A 246 19.11 -1.57 14.97
C ARG A 246 18.15 -1.45 13.79
N TRP A 247 17.29 -2.43 13.56
CA TRP A 247 16.31 -2.34 12.47
C TRP A 247 15.12 -1.43 12.80
N GLY A 248 14.85 -1.19 14.10
CA GLY A 248 13.87 -0.19 14.54
C GLY A 248 14.18 1.22 14.04
N ASP A 249 15.47 1.53 13.79
CA ASP A 249 15.93 2.82 13.27
C ASP A 249 15.90 2.92 11.73
N SER A 250 15.59 1.82 11.02
CA SER A 250 15.57 1.80 9.54
C SER A 250 14.27 2.35 8.93
N GLY A 251 13.36 2.89 9.76
CA GLY A 251 12.13 3.57 9.35
C GLY A 251 12.35 4.90 8.58
N ALA A 252 13.59 5.30 8.32
CA ALA A 252 13.95 6.60 7.74
C ALA A 252 13.38 6.87 6.33
N LEU A 253 13.11 5.83 5.52
CA LEU A 253 12.49 6.00 4.20
C LEU A 253 10.96 6.19 4.30
N GLY A 254 10.30 5.37 5.12
CA GLY A 254 8.86 5.51 5.40
C GLY A 254 8.53 6.79 6.17
N HIS A 255 9.39 7.19 7.11
CA HIS A 255 9.25 8.43 7.87
C HIS A 255 9.43 9.66 6.98
N LYS A 256 10.38 9.66 6.04
CA LYS A 256 10.53 10.79 5.08
C LYS A 256 9.36 10.87 4.10
N CYS A 257 8.82 9.74 3.65
CA CYS A 257 7.64 9.72 2.81
C CYS A 257 6.39 10.18 3.60
N PHE A 258 6.21 9.69 4.83
CA PHE A 258 5.13 10.11 5.73
C PHE A 258 5.24 11.60 6.11
N GLU A 259 6.43 12.08 6.46
CA GLU A 259 6.67 13.49 6.77
C GLU A 259 6.40 14.36 5.54
N TRP A 260 6.80 13.94 4.35
CA TRP A 260 6.51 14.66 3.12
C TRP A 260 5.02 14.68 2.81
N VAL A 261 4.31 13.55 2.90
CA VAL A 261 2.85 13.47 2.68
C VAL A 261 2.06 14.21 3.77
N TYR A 262 2.49 14.14 5.03
CA TYR A 262 1.88 14.86 6.14
C TYR A 262 2.07 16.38 6.02
N LEU A 263 3.29 16.84 5.71
CA LEU A 263 3.57 18.26 5.43
C LEU A 263 2.80 18.76 4.20
N TYR A 264 2.69 17.92 3.17
CA TYR A 264 1.94 18.23 1.95
C TYR A 264 0.43 18.36 2.21
N GLY A 265 -0.15 17.38 2.91
CA GLY A 265 -1.56 17.42 3.24
C GLY A 265 -1.93 18.57 4.19
N ARG A 266 -1.01 19.02 5.04
CA ARG A 266 -1.19 20.25 5.84
C ARG A 266 -1.22 21.52 4.98
N LYS A 267 -0.52 21.52 3.85
CA LYS A 267 -0.48 22.63 2.89
C LYS A 267 -1.75 22.71 2.03
N ILE A 268 -2.39 21.56 1.74
CA ILE A 268 -3.67 21.49 1.03
C ILE A 268 -4.87 21.74 1.97
N GLY A 269 -4.80 21.27 3.22
CA GLY A 269 -5.85 21.49 4.24
C GLY A 269 -5.84 22.88 4.89
N GLY A 270 -4.78 23.67 4.67
CA GLY A 270 -4.67 25.05 5.15
C GLY A 270 -5.33 26.02 4.17
N GLN A 271 -6.49 26.55 4.57
CA GLN A 271 -7.12 27.71 3.94
C GLN A 271 -6.11 28.78 3.51
N LYS A 272 -6.39 29.41 2.37
CA LYS A 272 -5.83 30.69 1.91
C LYS A 272 -5.85 31.73 3.05
N GLY A 273 -4.83 31.72 3.89
CA GLY A 273 -4.55 32.75 4.88
C GLY A 273 -3.65 33.82 4.27
N ASP A 274 -4.29 34.81 3.66
CA ASP A 274 -3.84 36.19 3.54
C ASP A 274 -2.38 36.43 3.08
N ARG A 275 -2.18 36.39 1.76
CA ARG A 275 -0.91 36.75 1.10
C ARG A 275 -0.70 38.27 0.97
N ASN A 276 -1.43 39.09 1.73
CA ASN A 276 -1.35 40.56 1.68
C ASN A 276 -0.76 41.24 2.92
N LYS A 277 -0.33 40.51 3.95
CA LYS A 277 0.19 41.15 5.18
C LYS A 277 1.70 41.35 5.27
N PHE A 278 2.44 41.19 4.16
CA PHE A 278 3.91 41.33 4.13
C PHE A 278 4.43 42.33 3.09
N ARG A 279 3.56 43.26 2.66
CA ARG A 279 3.93 44.28 1.66
C ARG A 279 3.76 45.73 2.13
N ASP A 280 3.20 45.97 3.32
CA ASP A 280 2.96 47.34 3.82
C ASP A 280 4.04 47.87 4.79
N ASP A 281 4.81 47.01 5.44
CA ASP A 281 5.85 47.46 6.40
C ASP A 281 7.18 47.88 5.75
N ARG A 282 7.26 47.89 4.41
CA ARG A 282 8.48 48.28 3.67
C ARG A 282 8.47 49.70 3.09
N HIS A 283 7.41 50.48 3.30
CA HIS A 283 7.33 51.86 2.78
C HIS A 283 7.26 52.97 3.83
N GLN A 284 7.40 52.68 5.13
CA GLN A 284 7.43 53.72 6.18
C GLN A 284 8.78 53.98 6.85
N SER A 285 9.89 53.33 6.44
CA SER A 285 11.22 53.52 7.06
C SER A 285 12.27 54.22 6.17
N THR A 286 11.84 55.06 5.23
CA THR A 286 12.73 55.95 4.47
C THR A 286 12.09 57.33 4.30
N ARG A 287 11.97 58.09 5.38
CA ARG A 287 11.73 59.55 5.31
C ARG A 287 12.00 60.32 6.60
N ILE A 288 13.17 60.16 7.24
CA ILE A 288 13.70 61.18 8.16
C ILE A 288 15.24 61.20 8.07
N SER A 289 15.78 61.99 7.14
CA SER A 289 17.12 62.63 7.23
C SER A 289 17.34 63.50 5.99
N THR A 290 16.91 64.77 6.09
CA THR A 290 17.48 66.04 5.56
C THR A 290 16.40 67.09 5.64
#